data_AF-A0A524C1R4-F1
#
_entry.id   AF-A0A524C1R4-F1
#
_cell.length_a   1.000
_cell.length_b   1.000
_cell.length_c   1.000
_cell.angle_alpha   90.00
_cell.angle_beta   90.00
_cell.angle_gamma   90.00
#
_symmetry.space_group_name_H-M   'P 1'
#
loop_
_entity.id
_entity.type
_entity.pdbx_description
1 polymer ?
#
loop_
_entity_poly.entity_id
_entity_poly.type
_entity_poly.pdbx_seq_one_letter_code
_entity_poly.pdbx_strand_id
1 'polypeptide(L)'
;LRKVKQAAVITGGDRADLALTALNEDVSCLILTGFIRPDTSVITAANEKGIPIILSPSDTYTTLRNMQRIKPGIQEDEISIALDLVENNLDWDILLK
;
A
#
# COMPACT_ATOMS: atom_id res chain seq x y z
N LEU A 1 12.03 15.88 5.95
CA LEU A 1 11.01 15.38 5.00
C LEU A 1 9.90 16.41 4.92
N ARG A 2 9.52 16.86 3.72
CA ARG A 2 8.38 17.77 3.53
C ARG A 2 7.12 17.04 4.03
N LYS A 3 6.41 17.57 5.03
CA LYS A 3 5.22 16.92 5.61
C LYS A 3 4.11 16.90 4.56
N VAL A 4 3.97 15.77 3.87
CA VAL A 4 2.79 15.44 3.09
C VAL A 4 1.88 14.67 4.04
N LYS A 5 0.72 15.23 4.38
CA LYS A 5 -0.28 14.52 5.17
C LYS A 5 -0.86 13.39 4.34
N GLN A 6 -1.18 12.25 4.97
CA GLN A 6 -1.83 11.12 4.30
C GLN A 6 -1.04 10.60 3.08
N ALA A 7 0.29 10.61 3.16
CA ALA A 7 1.14 10.13 2.09
C ALA A 7 1.16 8.59 2.01
N ALA A 8 1.31 8.04 0.81
CA ALA A 8 1.75 6.67 0.63
C ALA A 8 3.29 6.62 0.68
N VAL A 9 3.86 5.70 1.46
CA VAL A 9 5.32 5.50 1.51
C VAL A 9 5.69 4.24 0.73
N ILE A 10 6.66 4.36 -0.19
CA ILE A 10 7.14 3.26 -1.03
C ILE A 10 8.59 2.97 -0.68
N THR A 11 8.90 1.72 -0.35
CA THR A 11 10.27 1.27 -0.03
C THR A 11 10.45 -0.22 -0.34
N GLY A 12 11.69 -0.72 -0.34
CA GLY A 12 11.95 -2.16 -0.35
C GLY A 12 11.45 -2.84 0.92
N GLY A 13 10.97 -4.08 0.80
CA GLY A 13 10.46 -4.85 1.96
C GLY A 13 11.53 -5.26 2.98
N ASP A 14 12.81 -5.13 2.64
CA ASP A 14 13.97 -5.37 3.50
C ASP A 14 14.31 -4.19 4.43
N ARG A 15 13.62 -3.05 4.27
CA ARG A 15 13.90 -1.79 5.01
C ARG A 15 12.96 -1.60 6.20
N ALA A 16 13.04 -2.50 7.18
CA ALA A 16 12.16 -2.50 8.35
C ALA A 16 12.26 -1.21 9.19
N ASP A 17 13.45 -0.65 9.34
CA ASP A 17 13.70 0.62 10.03
C ASP A 17 12.91 1.80 9.43
N LEU A 18 12.93 1.89 8.10
CA LEU A 18 12.23 2.92 7.35
C LEU A 18 10.71 2.71 7.40
N ALA A 19 10.27 1.46 7.27
CA ALA A 19 8.86 1.09 7.39
C ALA A 19 8.28 1.46 8.76
N LEU A 20 8.96 1.10 9.85
CA LEU A 20 8.53 1.45 11.21
C LEU A 20 8.50 2.96 11.45
N THR A 21 9.49 3.67 10.91
CA THR A 21 9.51 5.14 10.96
C THR A 21 8.32 5.73 10.23
N ALA A 22 8.02 5.25 9.02
CA ALA A 22 6.88 5.68 8.22
C ALA A 22 5.54 5.44 8.94
N LEU A 23 5.38 4.28 9.57
CA LEU A 23 4.19 3.95 10.36
C LEU A 23 4.00 4.88 11.58
N ASN A 24 5.05 5.54 12.06
CA ASN A 24 4.95 6.52 13.14
C ASN A 24 4.58 7.94 12.67
N GLU A 25 4.53 8.15 11.35
CA GLU A 25 4.12 9.42 10.73
C GLU A 25 2.68 9.32 10.18
N ASP A 26 2.17 10.45 9.67
CA ASP A 26 0.84 10.57 9.07
C ASP A 26 0.81 10.00 7.63
N VAL A 27 0.79 8.67 7.52
CA VAL A 27 0.79 7.92 6.25
C VAL A 27 -0.53 7.16 6.04
N SER A 28 -0.99 7.11 4.79
CA SER A 28 -2.21 6.40 4.40
C SER A 28 -1.98 4.92 4.13
N CYS A 29 -0.79 4.56 3.66
CA CYS A 29 -0.41 3.18 3.40
C CYS A 29 1.11 3.03 3.26
N LEU A 30 1.59 1.80 3.45
CA LEU A 30 2.94 1.38 3.16
C LEU A 30 2.95 0.45 1.93
N ILE A 31 3.79 0.73 0.95
CA ILE A 31 3.96 -0.06 -0.27
C ILE A 31 5.37 -0.64 -0.28
N LEU A 32 5.48 -1.95 -0.18
CA LEU A 32 6.74 -2.68 -0.10
C LEU A 32 7.06 -3.39 -1.40
N THR A 33 8.21 -3.07 -2.00
CA THR A 33 8.60 -3.52 -3.34
C THR A 33 9.49 -4.77 -3.31
N GLY A 34 9.61 -5.43 -4.45
CA GLY A 34 10.42 -6.65 -4.61
C GLY A 34 9.77 -7.91 -4.05
N PHE A 35 8.49 -7.85 -3.68
CA PHE A 35 7.74 -8.96 -3.05
C PHE A 35 8.40 -9.55 -1.79
N ILE A 36 9.22 -8.75 -1.12
CA ILE A 36 9.90 -9.16 0.11
C ILE A 36 8.91 -9.04 1.26
N ARG A 37 8.63 -10.16 1.94
CA ARG A 37 7.77 -10.16 3.11
C ARG A 37 8.43 -9.33 4.22
N PRO A 38 7.77 -8.29 4.75
CA PRO A 38 8.33 -7.49 5.83
C PRO A 38 8.47 -8.30 7.11
N ASP A 39 9.35 -7.82 7.98
CA ASP A 39 9.48 -8.32 9.34
C ASP A 39 8.15 -8.28 10.09
N THR A 40 7.94 -9.24 10.98
CA THR A 40 6.74 -9.35 11.81
C THR A 40 6.49 -8.08 12.63
N SER A 41 7.55 -7.38 13.06
CA SER A 41 7.44 -6.11 13.78
C SER A 41 6.73 -5.02 12.96
N VAL A 42 7.01 -4.93 11.66
CA VAL A 42 6.35 -4.00 10.74
C VAL A 42 4.88 -4.36 10.58
N ILE A 43 4.57 -5.66 10.40
CA ILE A 43 3.19 -6.15 10.25
C ILE A 43 2.38 -5.85 11.52
N THR A 44 2.92 -6.16 12.70
CA THR A 44 2.25 -5.88 13.98
C THR A 44 1.99 -4.39 14.15
N ALA A 45 3.00 -3.54 13.93
CA ALA A 45 2.86 -2.10 14.07
C ALA A 45 1.83 -1.52 13.08
N ALA A 46 1.79 -2.02 11.85
CA ALA A 46 0.83 -1.60 10.84
C ALA A 46 -0.61 -1.97 11.24
N ASN A 47 -0.81 -3.19 11.74
CA ASN A 47 -2.11 -3.66 12.24
C ASN A 47 -2.59 -2.86 13.45
N GLU A 48 -1.72 -2.62 14.44
CA GLU A 48 -2.05 -1.82 15.64
C GLU A 48 -2.50 -0.39 15.28
N LYS A 49 -1.94 0.16 14.21
CA LYS A 49 -2.25 1.51 13.72
C LYS A 49 -3.36 1.55 12.68
N GLY A 50 -3.84 0.40 12.20
CA GLY A 50 -4.80 0.30 11.11
C GLY A 50 -4.28 0.84 9.77
N ILE A 51 -2.97 0.80 9.53
CA ILE A 51 -2.35 1.27 8.28
C ILE A 51 -2.13 0.07 7.35
N PRO A 52 -2.70 0.05 6.13
CA PRO A 52 -2.55 -1.07 5.22
C PRO A 52 -1.12 -1.19 4.65
N ILE A 53 -0.66 -2.43 4.49
CA ILE A 53 0.58 -2.78 3.78
C ILE A 53 0.21 -3.42 2.43
N ILE A 54 0.80 -2.91 1.35
CA ILE A 54 0.67 -3.46 -0.01
C ILE A 54 2.03 -4.03 -0.42
N LEU A 55 2.05 -5.30 -0.85
CA LEU A 55 3.24 -5.91 -1.43
C LEU A 55 3.19 -5.78 -2.96
N SER A 56 4.12 -5.02 -3.52
CA SER A 56 4.32 -4.93 -4.96
C SER A 56 5.29 -6.01 -5.42
N PRO A 57 4.94 -6.84 -6.42
CA PRO A 57 5.87 -7.78 -7.02
C PRO A 57 6.96 -7.11 -7.87
N SER A 58 6.78 -5.82 -8.18
CA SER A 58 7.72 -5.02 -8.97
C SER A 58 8.81 -4.40 -8.11
N ASP A 59 9.94 -4.06 -8.72
CA ASP A 59 10.97 -3.22 -8.09
C ASP A 59 10.45 -1.78 -7.81
N THR A 60 11.25 -0.98 -7.10
CA THR A 60 10.88 0.39 -6.73
C THR A 60 10.61 1.30 -7.91
N TYR A 61 11.45 1.26 -8.95
CA TYR A 61 11.29 2.09 -10.13
C TYR A 61 10.01 1.74 -10.89
N THR A 62 9.79 0.44 -11.12
CA THR A 62 8.62 -0.07 -11.84
C THR A 62 7.33 0.21 -11.05
N THR A 63 7.34 0.01 -9.73
CA THR A 63 6.19 0.33 -8.86
C THR A 63 5.82 1.81 -8.94
N LEU A 64 6.80 2.71 -8.83
CA LEU A 64 6.57 4.16 -8.98
C LEU A 64 6.00 4.52 -10.35
N ARG A 65 6.53 3.92 -11.43
CA ARG A 65 6.03 4.13 -12.80
C ARG A 65 4.60 3.66 -12.97
N ASN A 66 4.22 2.54 -12.36
CA ASN A 66 2.84 2.05 -12.39
C ASN A 66 1.92 3.00 -11.62
N MET A 67 2.34 3.50 -10.46
CA MET A 67 1.56 4.47 -9.69
C MET A 67 1.33 5.78 -10.44
N GLN A 68 2.32 6.26 -11.21
CA GLN A 68 2.17 7.46 -12.05
C GLN A 68 1.11 7.31 -13.15
N ARG A 69 0.74 6.09 -13.52
CA ARG A 69 -0.30 5.81 -14.51
C ARG A 69 -1.71 5.79 -13.90
N ILE A 70 -1.81 5.80 -12.57
CA ILE A 70 -3.10 5.75 -11.87
C ILE A 70 -3.74 7.13 -11.95
N LYS A 71 -5.00 7.17 -12.40
CA LYS A 71 -5.84 8.36 -12.34
C LYS A 71 -6.25 8.60 -10.87
N PRO A 72 -6.10 9.82 -10.34
CA PRO A 72 -6.58 10.13 -9.00
C PRO A 72 -8.11 10.12 -8.95
N GLY A 73 -8.67 9.28 -8.09
CA GLY A 73 -10.10 9.24 -7.80
C GLY A 73 -10.95 8.46 -8.81
N ILE A 74 -12.13 8.07 -8.37
CA ILE A 74 -13.17 7.37 -9.15
C ILE A 74 -14.32 8.37 -9.35
N GLN A 75 -14.76 8.56 -10.59
CA GLN A 75 -15.93 9.40 -10.91
C GLN A 75 -17.24 8.62 -10.70
N GLU A 76 -18.38 9.31 -10.59
CA GLU A 76 -19.68 8.68 -10.33
C GLU A 76 -20.05 7.61 -11.35
N ASP A 77 -19.76 7.84 -12.63
CA ASP A 77 -19.99 6.90 -13.72
C ASP A 77 -18.99 5.73 -13.76
N GLU A 78 -17.88 5.83 -13.02
CA GLU A 78 -16.85 4.80 -12.89
C GLU A 78 -17.07 3.87 -11.68
N ILE A 79 -18.01 4.19 -10.77
CA ILE A 79 -18.23 3.44 -9.53
C ILE A 79 -18.56 1.97 -9.81
N SER A 80 -19.48 1.71 -10.75
CA SER A 80 -19.89 0.34 -11.08
C SER A 80 -18.71 -0.49 -11.59
N ILE A 81 -17.87 0.11 -12.44
CA ILE A 81 -16.67 -0.54 -12.99
C ILE A 81 -15.67 -0.84 -11.86
N ALA A 82 -15.48 0.10 -10.93
CA ALA A 82 -14.58 -0.11 -9.80
C ALA A 82 -15.08 -1.24 -8.88
N LEU A 83 -16.38 -1.29 -8.59
CA LEU A 83 -16.97 -2.38 -7.81
C LEU A 83 -16.79 -3.73 -8.49
N ASP A 84 -17.08 -3.81 -9.80
CA ASP A 84 -16.88 -5.04 -10.59
C ASP A 84 -15.42 -5.50 -10.56
N LEU A 85 -14.47 -4.57 -10.67
CA LEU A 85 -13.04 -4.90 -10.61
C LEU A 85 -12.65 -5.44 -9.23
N VAL A 86 -13.14 -4.83 -8.16
CA VAL A 86 -12.86 -5.25 -6.79
C VAL A 86 -13.45 -6.64 -6.55
N GLU A 87 -14.71 -6.88 -6.93
CA GLU A 87 -15.37 -8.19 -6.76
C GLU A 87 -14.68 -9.31 -7.55
N ASN A 88 -14.23 -9.02 -8.78
CA ASN A 88 -13.66 -10.06 -9.65
C ASN A 88 -12.16 -10.31 -9.43
N ASN A 89 -11.44 -9.41 -8.74
CA ASN A 89 -9.99 -9.50 -8.59
C ASN A 89 -9.50 -9.57 -7.14
N LEU A 90 -10.36 -9.38 -6.14
CA LEU A 90 -10.01 -9.55 -4.73
C LEU A 90 -10.62 -10.82 -4.17
N ASP A 91 -9.78 -11.60 -3.50
CA ASP A 91 -10.23 -12.73 -2.69
C ASP A 91 -10.62 -12.22 -1.29
N TRP A 92 -11.92 -11.95 -1.11
CA TRP A 92 -12.46 -11.46 0.15
C TRP A 92 -12.35 -12.46 1.28
N ASP A 93 -12.38 -13.76 0.98
CA ASP A 93 -12.27 -14.82 1.98
C ASP A 93 -10.87 -14.85 2.60
N ILE A 94 -9.84 -14.48 1.83
CA ILE A 94 -8.47 -14.30 2.34
C ILE A 94 -8.36 -12.99 3.14
N LEU A 95 -9.03 -11.92 2.71
CA LEU A 95 -8.85 -10.58 3.29
C LEU A 95 -9.65 -10.32 4.58
N LEU A 96 -10.79 -10.99 4.79
CA LEU A 96 -11.71 -10.75 5.91
C LEU A 96 -11.69 -11.86 6.98
N LYS A 97 -10.76 -12.81 6.89
CA LYS A 97 -10.56 -13.86 7.91
C LYS A 97 -9.60 -13.45 9.02
#